data_AF-B0ZB88-F1
#
_entry.id   AF-B0ZB88-F1
#
_cell.length_a   1.000
_cell.length_b   1.000
_cell.length_c   1.000
_cell.angle_alpha   90.00
_cell.angle_beta   90.00
_cell.angle_gamma   90.00
#
_symmetry.space_group_name_H-M   'P 1'
#
loop_
_entity.id
_entity.type
_entity.pdbx_description
1 polymer ?
#
loop_
_entity_poly.entity_id
_entity_poly.type
_entity_poly.pdbx_seq_one_letter_code
_entity_poly.pdbx_strand_id
1 'polypeptide(L)'
;MTHQSQIQKQNTPAQASSKASVEAQNLKSYRIEASITNPETRTGHERGNLHDYHVAIDRTKANGRARNFWRQGYWVEVYDNETNELMAGPIDPDAALPSYIV
;
A
#
# COMPACT_ATOMS: atom_id res chain seq x y z
N MET A 1 9.82 57.96 33.03
CA MET A 1 10.25 57.59 31.67
C MET A 1 10.71 56.14 31.75
N THR A 2 10.18 55.11 31.10
CA THR A 2 9.10 54.95 30.12
C THR A 2 8.78 53.45 30.13
N HIS A 3 7.50 53.09 30.02
CA HIS A 3 7.00 51.72 29.93
C HIS A 3 7.52 50.95 28.69
N GLN A 4 7.59 49.61 28.80
CA GLN A 4 7.09 48.57 27.85
C GLN A 4 7.78 47.22 28.19
N SER A 5 7.10 46.22 28.76
CA SER A 5 6.12 45.27 28.20
C SER A 5 6.63 44.36 27.07
N GLN A 6 6.29 43.06 27.20
CA GLN A 6 5.90 42.14 26.11
C GLN A 6 7.05 41.46 25.30
N ILE A 7 7.07 40.18 24.89
CA ILE A 7 6.12 39.04 24.79
C ILE A 7 6.92 37.72 24.83
N GLN A 8 6.32 36.71 25.48
CA GLN A 8 6.63 35.28 25.44
C GLN A 8 6.26 34.70 24.06
N LYS A 9 7.20 34.15 23.27
CA LYS A 9 6.86 33.43 22.04
C LYS A 9 7.41 32.00 22.07
N GLN A 10 6.45 31.10 22.20
CA GLN A 10 6.55 29.66 22.02
C GLN A 10 7.19 29.36 20.66
N ASN A 11 8.26 28.55 20.67
CA ASN A 11 8.75 27.89 19.47
C ASN A 11 7.85 26.67 19.19
N THR A 12 6.68 26.94 18.61
CA THR A 12 5.89 25.92 17.91
C THR A 12 6.60 25.67 16.57
N PRO A 13 6.95 24.43 16.21
CA PRO A 13 7.58 24.16 14.93
C PRO A 13 6.64 24.60 13.81
N ALA A 14 7.21 25.41 12.93
CA ALA A 14 6.56 26.05 11.80
C ALA A 14 5.76 25.02 11.00
N GLN A 15 4.47 25.30 10.93
CA GLN A 15 3.51 24.81 9.96
C GLN A 15 4.00 25.17 8.55
N ALA A 16 4.94 24.36 8.04
CA ALA A 16 5.41 24.45 6.67
C ALA A 16 4.33 23.85 5.76
N SER A 17 3.58 24.75 5.14
CA SER A 17 2.88 24.57 3.87
C SER A 17 1.91 23.38 3.75
N SER A 18 0.73 23.57 4.33
CA SER A 18 -0.51 22.82 4.03
C SER A 18 -1.00 22.94 2.57
N LYS A 19 -0.14 23.32 1.61
CA LYS A 19 -0.44 23.38 0.18
C LYS A 19 0.34 22.32 -0.61
N ALA A 20 1.54 21.92 -0.15
CA ALA A 20 2.28 20.80 -0.72
C ALA A 20 1.76 19.44 -0.21
N SER A 21 1.19 19.40 1.01
CA SER A 21 0.61 18.17 1.59
C SER A 21 -0.77 17.82 1.03
N VAL A 22 -1.40 18.73 0.27
CA VAL A 22 -2.70 18.53 -0.40
C VAL A 22 -2.52 18.02 -1.83
N GLU A 23 -1.35 18.23 -2.44
CA GLU A 23 -0.98 17.58 -3.72
C GLU A 23 -0.42 16.16 -3.53
N ALA A 24 -0.11 15.77 -2.29
CA ALA A 24 0.07 14.36 -1.91
C ALA A 24 -1.29 13.63 -1.71
N GLN A 25 -2.41 14.23 -2.11
CA GLN A 25 -3.69 13.54 -2.14
C GLN A 25 -3.75 12.57 -3.33
N ASN A 26 -3.74 11.29 -2.97
CA ASN A 26 -4.68 10.30 -3.48
C ASN A 26 -4.43 9.75 -4.89
N LEU A 27 -3.18 9.48 -5.25
CA LEU A 27 -2.92 8.40 -6.20
C LEU A 27 -2.99 7.08 -5.43
N LYS A 28 -4.22 6.59 -5.25
CA LYS A 28 -4.48 5.32 -4.58
C LYS A 28 -3.59 4.24 -5.21
N SER A 29 -2.62 3.75 -4.44
CA SER A 29 -1.63 2.80 -4.92
C SER A 29 -1.93 1.41 -4.35
N TYR A 30 -1.63 0.39 -5.14
CA TYR A 30 -1.96 -0.99 -4.89
C TYR A 30 -0.67 -1.80 -4.83
N ARG A 31 -0.44 -2.49 -3.72
CA ARG A 31 0.68 -3.43 -3.59
C ARG A 31 0.18 -4.82 -3.93
N ILE A 32 0.74 -5.41 -4.97
CA ILE A 32 0.46 -6.76 -5.42
C ILE A 32 1.63 -7.62 -4.97
N GLU A 33 1.37 -8.54 -4.06
CA GLU A 33 2.37 -9.48 -3.55
C GLU A 33 2.14 -10.84 -4.19
N ALA A 34 3.22 -11.44 -4.68
CA ALA A 34 3.25 -12.75 -5.28
C ALA A 34 4.06 -13.68 -4.40
N SER A 35 3.47 -14.78 -3.98
CA SER A 35 4.09 -15.70 -3.03
C SER A 35 4.16 -17.12 -3.57
N ILE A 36 5.22 -17.84 -3.18
CA ILE A 36 5.45 -19.23 -3.60
C ILE A 36 4.63 -20.25 -2.79
N THR A 37 4.10 -19.86 -1.62
CA THR A 37 3.30 -20.71 -0.75
C THR A 37 2.03 -20.01 -0.29
N ASN A 38 1.03 -20.81 0.11
CA ASN A 38 -0.24 -20.32 0.63
C ASN A 38 -0.02 -19.38 1.84
N PRO A 39 -0.38 -18.09 1.73
CA PRO A 39 -0.27 -17.12 2.82
C PRO A 39 -1.04 -17.49 4.08
N GLU A 40 -2.17 -18.18 3.98
CA GLU A 40 -2.98 -18.57 5.14
C GLU A 40 -2.31 -19.62 6.02
N THR A 41 -1.39 -20.40 5.45
CA THR A 41 -0.64 -21.44 6.18
C THR A 41 0.63 -20.92 6.85
N ARG A 42 0.95 -19.62 6.68
CA ARG A 42 2.17 -19.02 7.23
C ARG A 42 2.07 -18.84 8.74
N THR A 43 3.01 -19.42 9.48
CA THR A 43 3.17 -19.18 10.92
C THR A 43 4.05 -17.93 11.10
N GLY A 44 3.42 -16.77 11.24
CA GLY A 44 4.11 -15.48 11.39
C GLY A 44 4.30 -14.70 10.07
N HIS A 45 4.62 -13.40 10.18
CA HIS A 45 4.84 -12.47 9.06
C HIS A 45 6.17 -12.72 8.30
N GLU A 46 6.65 -13.96 8.24
CA GLU A 46 7.91 -14.27 7.57
C GLU A 46 7.76 -14.06 6.06
N ARG A 47 8.30 -12.94 5.58
CA ARG A 47 8.40 -12.58 4.15
C ARG A 47 9.29 -13.53 3.33
N GLY A 48 9.82 -14.61 3.92
CA GLY A 48 10.70 -15.58 3.25
C GLY A 48 10.05 -16.30 2.07
N ASN A 49 8.71 -16.29 1.97
CA ASN A 49 7.95 -16.93 0.89
C ASN A 49 7.42 -15.95 -0.16
N LEU A 50 7.78 -14.66 -0.04
CA LEU A 50 7.45 -13.68 -1.06
C LEU A 50 8.37 -13.91 -2.26
N HIS A 51 7.80 -14.26 -3.41
CA HIS A 51 8.55 -14.37 -4.64
C HIS A 51 8.94 -12.99 -5.15
N ASP A 52 7.94 -12.11 -5.29
CA ASP A 52 8.09 -10.76 -5.81
C ASP A 52 6.93 -9.88 -5.32
N TYR A 53 7.09 -8.56 -5.42
CA TYR A 53 5.98 -7.63 -5.22
C TYR A 53 6.06 -6.46 -6.20
N HIS A 54 4.89 -5.93 -6.54
CA HIS A 54 4.76 -4.77 -7.41
C HIS A 54 3.86 -3.72 -6.77
N VAL A 55 4.18 -2.43 -6.94
CA VAL A 55 3.31 -1.33 -6.55
C VAL A 55 2.80 -0.63 -7.80
N ALA A 56 1.48 -0.62 -7.98
CA ALA A 56 0.81 0.03 -9.09
C ALA A 56 0.04 1.27 -8.60
N ILE A 57 0.11 2.36 -9.36
CA ILE A 57 -0.58 3.63 -9.06
C ILE A 57 -2.05 3.66 -9.55
N ASP A 58 -2.51 2.60 -10.20
CA ASP A 58 -3.86 2.48 -10.71
C ASP A 58 -4.36 1.02 -10.69
N ARG A 59 -5.69 0.86 -10.61
CA ARG A 59 -6.37 -0.43 -10.51
C ARG A 59 -6.12 -1.34 -11.71
N THR A 60 -6.05 -0.77 -12.91
CA THR A 60 -5.90 -1.54 -14.15
C THR A 60 -4.54 -2.21 -14.21
N LYS A 61 -3.47 -1.47 -13.86
CA LYS A 61 -2.11 -2.04 -13.74
C LYS A 61 -2.01 -3.04 -12.61
N ALA A 62 -2.64 -2.76 -11.46
CA ALA A 62 -2.69 -3.69 -10.34
C ALA A 62 -3.34 -5.02 -10.75
N ASN A 63 -4.48 -4.94 -11.41
CA ASN A 63 -5.22 -6.08 -11.94
C ASN A 63 -4.38 -6.87 -12.97
N GLY A 64 -3.79 -6.17 -13.94
CA GLY A 64 -2.92 -6.80 -14.93
C GLY A 64 -1.73 -7.53 -14.31
N ARG A 65 -1.11 -6.95 -13.27
CA ARG A 65 0.00 -7.59 -12.54
C ARG A 65 -0.45 -8.75 -11.67
N ALA A 66 -1.56 -8.63 -10.95
CA ALA A 66 -2.16 -9.72 -10.20
C ALA A 66 -2.44 -10.93 -11.11
N ARG A 67 -3.05 -10.68 -12.28
CA ARG A 67 -3.30 -11.72 -13.29
C ARG A 67 -2.01 -12.36 -13.81
N ASN A 68 -0.97 -11.55 -14.03
CA ASN A 68 0.32 -12.04 -14.50
C ASN A 68 1.01 -12.94 -13.46
N PHE A 69 0.97 -12.61 -12.18
CA PHE A 69 1.52 -13.46 -11.12
C PHE A 69 0.71 -14.75 -10.95
N TRP A 70 -0.63 -14.66 -10.97
CA TRP A 70 -1.49 -15.84 -10.90
C TRP A 70 -1.21 -16.82 -12.05
N ARG A 71 -1.06 -16.33 -13.29
CA ARG A 71 -0.70 -17.16 -14.46
C ARG A 71 0.67 -17.83 -14.35
N GLN A 72 1.55 -17.30 -13.52
CA GLN A 72 2.87 -17.89 -13.26
C GLN A 72 2.82 -18.94 -12.14
N GLY A 73 1.66 -19.21 -11.56
CA GLY A 73 1.49 -20.20 -10.50
C GLY A 73 1.76 -19.66 -9.10
N TYR A 74 1.70 -18.34 -8.89
CA TYR A 74 1.91 -17.73 -7.58
C TYR A 74 0.60 -17.41 -6.86
N TRP A 75 0.64 -17.48 -5.54
CA TRP A 75 -0.39 -16.93 -4.67
C TRP A 75 -0.37 -15.43 -4.74
N VAL A 76 -1.53 -14.82 -5.02
CA VAL A 76 -1.61 -13.37 -5.22
C VAL A 76 -2.43 -12.71 -4.13
N GLU A 77 -1.86 -11.69 -3.51
CA GLU A 77 -2.52 -10.83 -2.53
C GLU A 77 -2.41 -9.39 -3.03
N VAL A 78 -3.51 -8.65 -3.04
CA VAL A 78 -3.55 -7.24 -3.43
C VAL A 78 -3.93 -6.44 -2.21
N TYR A 79 -3.08 -5.49 -1.85
CA TYR A 79 -3.25 -4.60 -0.72
C TYR A 79 -3.43 -3.16 -1.20
N ASP A 80 -4.18 -2.38 -0.44
CA ASP A 80 -4.06 -0.94 -0.45
C ASP A 80 -2.69 -0.58 0.13
N ASN A 81 -1.88 0.15 -0.64
CA ASN A 81 -0.50 0.42 -0.27
C ASN A 81 -0.39 1.44 0.88
N GLU A 82 -1.40 2.29 1.08
CA GLU A 82 -1.40 3.31 2.14
C GLU A 82 -1.90 2.73 3.46
N THR A 83 -3.03 2.03 3.43
CA THR A 83 -3.67 1.48 4.64
C THR A 83 -3.17 0.08 5.00
N ASN A 84 -2.43 -0.58 4.10
CA ASN A 84 -2.08 -2.01 4.19
C ASN A 84 -3.30 -2.93 4.30
N GLU A 85 -4.49 -2.46 3.90
CA GLU A 85 -5.72 -3.26 3.90
C GLU A 85 -5.70 -4.26 2.74
N LEU A 86 -6.06 -5.51 3.00
CA LEU A 86 -6.18 -6.53 1.96
C LEU A 86 -7.41 -6.23 1.09
N MET A 87 -7.16 -5.88 -0.17
CA MET A 87 -8.19 -5.57 -1.16
C MET A 87 -8.70 -6.82 -1.87
N ALA A 88 -7.79 -7.77 -2.17
CA ALA A 88 -8.15 -9.03 -2.80
C ALA A 88 -7.13 -10.13 -2.54
N GLY A 89 -7.63 -11.35 -2.55
CA GLY A 89 -6.86 -12.55 -2.26
C GLY A 89 -6.95 -12.97 -0.79
N PRO A 90 -6.16 -13.98 -0.40
CA PRO A 90 -5.19 -14.66 -1.25
C PRO A 90 -5.84 -15.45 -2.38
N ILE A 91 -5.35 -15.25 -3.60
CA ILE A 91 -5.84 -15.93 -4.80
C ILE A 91 -4.95 -17.14 -5.02
N ASP A 92 -5.58 -18.31 -4.96
CA ASP A 92 -4.95 -19.61 -5.23
C ASP A 92 -4.58 -19.72 -6.72
N PRO A 93 -3.31 -19.97 -7.08
CA PRO A 93 -2.88 -20.20 -8.45
C PRO A 93 -3.52 -21.44 -9.10
N ASP A 94 -3.95 -22.43 -8.31
CA ASP A 94 -4.56 -23.66 -8.78
C ASP A 94 -6.09 -23.53 -8.93
N ALA A 95 -6.69 -22.48 -8.38
CA ALA A 95 -8.12 -22.20 -8.49
C ALA A 95 -8.46 -21.26 -9.66
N ALA A 96 -9.71 -21.26 -10.11
CA ALA A 96 -10.15 -20.35 -11.16
C ALA A 96 -9.96 -18.88 -10.75
N LEU A 97 -9.28 -18.10 -11.60
CA LEU A 97 -9.04 -16.69 -11.36
C LEU A 97 -10.38 -15.91 -11.28
N PRO A 98 -10.59 -15.08 -10.24
CA PRO A 98 -11.79 -14.26 -10.13
C PRO A 98 -11.90 -13.24 -11.28
N SER A 99 -13.13 -12.95 -11.70
CA SER A 99 -13.42 -11.99 -12.78
C SER A 99 -12.94 -10.58 -12.39
N TYR A 100 -13.12 -10.19 -11.13
CA TYR A 100 -12.69 -8.93 -10.54
C TYR A 100 -11.69 -9.16 -9.41
N ILE A 101 -10.60 -8.39 -9.41
CA ILE A 101 -9.54 -8.43 -8.39
C ILE A 101 -9.42 -7.06 -7.71
N VAL A 102 -9.46 -5.98 -8.50
CA VAL A 102 -9.30 -4.57 -8.08
C VAL A 102 -9.76 -3.67 -9.22
#